data_AF-A0A673MF64-F1
#
_entry.id   AF-A0A673MF64-F1
#
_cell.length_a   1.000
_cell.length_b   1.000
_cell.length_c   1.000
_cell.angle_alpha   90.00
_cell.angle_beta   90.00
_cell.angle_gamma   90.00
#
_symmetry.space_group_name_H-M   'P 1'
#
loop_
_entity.id
_entity.type
_entity.pdbx_description
1 polymer ?
#
loop_
_entity_poly.entity_id
_entity_poly.type
_entity_poly.pdbx_seq_one_letter_code
_entity_poly.pdbx_strand_id
1 'polypeptide(L)'
;MAKVLCSLLLLGSAVMMTTACPKYCVCQNLSESLGTLCPSKGLLFVPSDIDRRTVELRLGGNYIIKITQQDFTNMTGLVDLTLSRNTISFIQPFSFVDLETLRSLHLDSNRLTELGPDVLRGLVNLQHLILNNNQLTRISKEAFDDLLLTLEDLDLSYNNLRGIPWEAIRKMLNLHQLSLDHNLISHIAEGTFIDLEKLARLDLTSNRLQKLPPDPIFARSQISSVLSTPFAPVLSLSFGGNPLHCNCEILWLRRLEREDDMETCASPPSLKGRYFWYVREEEFVCEPPLITQHTHKLLVLEGQTASLRYRLNPEELWQRLQDASRNLPAKLPEKLCARAPRAKAALNAKDGHTKCSNNLTGLLQLMAK
;
A
#
# COMPACT_ATOMS: atom_id res chain seq x y z
N MET A 1 -16.98 10.64 -80.30
CA MET A 1 -17.94 10.26 -79.24
C MET A 1 -17.47 9.02 -78.46
N ALA A 2 -16.26 9.01 -77.87
CA ALA A 2 -15.77 7.83 -77.12
C ALA A 2 -14.53 8.09 -76.21
N LYS A 3 -14.29 9.31 -75.69
CA LYS A 3 -13.08 9.58 -74.86
C LYS A 3 -13.29 10.52 -73.66
N VAL A 4 -14.52 10.73 -73.19
CA VAL A 4 -14.79 11.63 -72.03
C VAL A 4 -15.57 10.94 -70.90
N LEU A 5 -15.92 9.66 -71.03
CA LEU A 5 -16.80 8.98 -70.05
C LEU A 5 -16.08 8.06 -69.03
N CYS A 6 -14.75 8.14 -68.90
CA CYS A 6 -13.99 7.23 -68.03
C CYS A 6 -13.25 7.92 -66.86
N SER A 7 -13.42 9.23 -66.69
CA SER A 7 -12.68 10.03 -65.69
C SER A 7 -13.54 10.52 -64.51
N LEU A 8 -14.77 10.00 -64.34
CA LEU A 8 -15.71 10.45 -63.30
C LEU A 8 -16.09 9.40 -62.24
N LEU A 9 -15.41 8.25 -62.18
CA LEU A 9 -15.72 7.17 -61.22
C LEU A 9 -14.66 6.91 -60.14
N LEU A 10 -13.71 7.84 -59.94
CA LEU A 10 -12.68 7.75 -58.90
C LEU A 10 -12.72 8.92 -57.90
N LEU A 11 -13.90 9.50 -57.66
CA LEU A 11 -14.11 10.44 -56.56
C LEU A 11 -14.64 9.67 -55.34
N GLY A 12 -13.68 9.21 -54.54
CA GLY A 12 -13.80 9.08 -53.09
C GLY A 12 -14.98 8.24 -52.59
N SER A 13 -14.76 6.92 -52.48
CA SER A 13 -15.24 6.25 -51.28
C SER A 13 -14.50 6.88 -50.10
N ALA A 14 -14.99 8.01 -49.61
CA ALA A 14 -14.78 8.36 -48.22
C ALA A 14 -15.36 7.17 -47.46
N VAL A 15 -14.49 6.26 -47.05
CA VAL A 15 -14.79 5.31 -46.00
C VAL A 15 -15.12 6.21 -44.82
N MET A 16 -16.40 6.50 -44.66
CA MET A 16 -16.95 6.93 -43.39
C MET A 16 -16.54 5.80 -42.45
N MET A 17 -15.43 6.00 -41.73
CA MET A 17 -15.12 5.15 -40.59
C MET A 17 -16.34 5.31 -39.69
N THR A 18 -17.24 4.33 -39.73
CA THR A 18 -18.29 4.18 -38.73
C THR A 18 -17.53 3.99 -37.43
N THR A 19 -17.26 5.08 -36.71
CA THR A 19 -16.68 5.03 -35.38
C THR A 19 -17.60 4.16 -34.57
N ALA A 20 -17.10 3.00 -34.11
CA ALA A 20 -17.87 2.06 -33.33
C ALA A 20 -18.20 2.74 -31.99
N CYS A 21 -19.38 3.35 -31.93
CA CYS A 21 -19.84 4.09 -30.77
C CYS A 21 -21.04 3.35 -30.18
N PRO A 22 -20.98 2.93 -28.91
CA PRO A 22 -22.11 2.27 -28.29
C PRO A 22 -23.35 3.15 -28.30
N LYS A 23 -24.52 2.53 -28.52
CA LYS A 23 -25.80 3.24 -28.72
C LYS A 23 -26.15 4.25 -27.63
N TYR A 24 -25.72 4.00 -26.39
CA TYR A 24 -26.03 4.84 -25.23
C TYR A 24 -24.90 5.80 -24.85
N CYS A 25 -23.78 5.74 -25.58
CA CYS A 25 -22.58 6.52 -25.31
C CYS A 25 -22.41 7.65 -26.33
N VAL A 26 -21.57 8.61 -25.98
CA VAL A 26 -21.18 9.73 -26.84
C VAL A 26 -19.70 9.57 -27.13
N CYS A 27 -19.36 9.38 -28.41
CA CYS A 27 -17.97 9.28 -28.86
C CYS A 27 -17.59 10.56 -29.56
N GLN A 28 -16.55 11.23 -29.08
CA GLN A 28 -16.11 12.51 -29.61
C GLN A 28 -14.59 12.61 -29.60
N ASN A 29 -14.05 13.46 -30.47
CA ASN A 29 -12.63 13.75 -30.51
C ASN A 29 -12.31 14.85 -29.48
N LEU A 30 -11.64 14.47 -28.40
CA LEU A 30 -11.17 15.34 -27.32
C LEU A 30 -9.72 15.72 -27.63
N SER A 31 -9.50 16.93 -28.15
CA SER A 31 -8.14 17.46 -28.39
C SER A 31 -7.23 16.47 -29.15
N GLU A 32 -7.71 15.94 -30.28
CA GLU A 32 -7.02 14.94 -31.14
C GLU A 32 -7.01 13.50 -30.61
N SER A 33 -7.65 13.21 -29.48
CA SER A 33 -7.82 11.86 -28.93
C SER A 33 -9.28 11.39 -28.94
N LEU A 34 -9.52 10.11 -29.28
CA LEU A 34 -10.88 9.55 -29.30
C LEU A 34 -11.36 9.27 -27.87
N GLY A 35 -12.38 9.98 -27.41
CA GLY A 35 -13.04 9.76 -26.12
C GLY A 35 -14.39 9.06 -26.28
N THR A 36 -14.61 7.98 -25.53
CA THR A 36 -15.89 7.26 -25.43
C THR A 36 -16.52 7.54 -24.06
N LEU A 37 -17.60 8.32 -24.06
CA LEU A 37 -18.25 8.85 -22.85
C LEU A 37 -19.59 8.15 -22.62
N CYS A 38 -19.68 7.37 -21.55
CA CYS A 38 -20.86 6.62 -21.14
C CYS A 38 -21.31 6.92 -19.68
N PRO A 39 -21.28 8.17 -19.17
CA PRO A 39 -21.63 8.41 -17.77
C PRO A 39 -23.14 8.28 -17.51
N SER A 40 -23.51 7.66 -16.40
CA SER A 40 -24.91 7.61 -15.90
C SER A 40 -25.93 7.09 -16.91
N LYS A 41 -25.57 6.05 -17.68
CA LYS A 41 -26.42 5.45 -18.71
C LYS A 41 -27.18 4.22 -18.23
N GLY A 42 -27.02 3.83 -16.97
CA GLY A 42 -27.65 2.66 -16.39
C GLY A 42 -27.08 1.34 -16.93
N LEU A 43 -25.82 1.34 -17.36
CA LEU A 43 -25.17 0.15 -17.92
C LEU A 43 -24.98 -0.91 -16.83
N LEU A 44 -25.35 -2.15 -17.13
CA LEU A 44 -25.16 -3.31 -16.23
C LEU A 44 -23.84 -4.05 -16.49
N PHE A 45 -23.23 -3.81 -17.66
CA PHE A 45 -22.00 -4.42 -18.14
C PHE A 45 -21.26 -3.43 -19.05
N VAL A 46 -19.96 -3.66 -19.26
CA VAL A 46 -19.17 -2.88 -20.21
C VAL A 46 -19.67 -3.19 -21.64
N PRO A 47 -20.08 -2.18 -22.44
CA PRO A 47 -20.51 -2.42 -23.82
C PRO A 47 -19.41 -3.07 -24.67
N SER A 48 -19.75 -4.10 -25.44
CA SER A 48 -18.79 -4.85 -26.26
C SER A 48 -18.42 -4.14 -27.58
N ASP A 49 -19.19 -3.12 -27.96
CA ASP A 49 -19.11 -2.34 -29.19
C ASP A 49 -18.29 -1.04 -29.06
N ILE A 50 -17.45 -0.93 -28.04
CA ILE A 50 -16.52 0.19 -27.85
C ILE A 50 -15.39 0.13 -28.90
N ASP A 51 -15.10 1.25 -29.57
CA ASP A 51 -13.94 1.38 -30.46
C ASP A 51 -12.64 1.15 -29.68
N ARG A 52 -11.84 0.17 -30.11
CA ARG A 52 -10.59 -0.23 -29.46
C ARG A 52 -9.48 0.83 -29.56
N ARG A 53 -9.66 1.85 -30.41
CA ARG A 53 -8.78 3.02 -30.52
C ARG A 53 -9.11 4.14 -29.54
N THR A 54 -10.11 3.94 -28.67
CA THR A 54 -10.47 4.89 -27.62
C THR A 54 -9.26 5.15 -26.72
N VAL A 55 -8.94 6.42 -26.52
CA VAL A 55 -7.88 6.91 -25.63
C VAL A 55 -8.43 7.22 -24.24
N GLU A 56 -9.66 7.71 -24.16
CA GLU A 56 -10.33 8.01 -22.89
C GLU A 56 -11.69 7.30 -22.82
N LEU A 57 -11.88 6.45 -21.80
CA LEU A 57 -13.11 5.70 -21.60
C LEU A 57 -13.74 6.05 -20.25
N ARG A 58 -14.90 6.70 -20.28
CA ARG A 58 -15.66 7.08 -19.07
C ARG A 58 -16.92 6.24 -18.93
N LEU A 59 -16.92 5.32 -17.98
CA LEU A 59 -18.04 4.43 -17.63
C LEU A 59 -18.60 4.72 -16.22
N GLY A 60 -18.35 5.92 -15.70
CA GLY A 60 -18.74 6.29 -14.33
C GLY A 60 -20.24 6.45 -14.10
N GLY A 61 -20.70 6.15 -12.88
CA GLY A 61 -22.11 6.32 -12.49
C GLY A 61 -23.06 5.29 -13.12
N ASN A 62 -22.57 4.11 -13.48
CA ASN A 62 -23.38 3.00 -14.00
C ASN A 62 -23.61 1.93 -12.92
N TYR A 63 -24.16 0.78 -13.30
CA TYR A 63 -24.46 -0.36 -12.42
C TYR A 63 -23.67 -1.60 -12.84
N ILE A 64 -22.43 -1.41 -13.30
CA ILE A 64 -21.57 -2.51 -13.71
C ILE A 64 -21.20 -3.32 -12.46
N ILE A 65 -21.34 -4.65 -12.55
CA ILE A 65 -21.15 -5.57 -11.39
C ILE A 65 -19.80 -6.29 -11.48
N LYS A 66 -19.37 -6.63 -12.69
CA LYS A 66 -18.15 -7.40 -12.92
C LYS A 66 -17.40 -6.86 -14.13
N ILE A 67 -16.09 -6.99 -14.09
CA ILE A 67 -15.19 -6.74 -15.21
C ILE A 67 -14.61 -8.08 -15.67
N THR A 68 -14.61 -8.30 -16.98
CA THR A 68 -14.08 -9.50 -17.64
C THR A 68 -12.94 -9.15 -18.57
N GLN A 69 -12.13 -10.14 -18.93
CA GLN A 69 -11.00 -9.96 -19.85
C GLN A 69 -11.42 -9.48 -21.25
N GLN A 70 -12.65 -9.79 -21.68
CA GLN A 70 -13.13 -9.37 -23.00
C GLN A 70 -13.55 -7.89 -23.05
N ASP A 71 -13.78 -7.27 -21.89
CA ASP A 71 -14.29 -5.89 -21.82
C ASP A 71 -13.25 -4.91 -22.40
N PHE A 72 -11.98 -5.08 -22.03
CA PHE A 72 -10.88 -4.17 -22.36
C PHE A 72 -9.82 -4.76 -23.27
N THR A 73 -10.10 -5.90 -23.91
CA THR A 73 -9.13 -6.55 -24.81
C THR A 73 -8.76 -5.65 -25.99
N ASN A 74 -7.49 -5.71 -26.41
CA ASN A 74 -6.91 -4.96 -27.53
C ASN A 74 -7.09 -3.43 -27.46
N MET A 75 -7.28 -2.85 -26.27
CA MET A 75 -7.36 -1.40 -26.07
C MET A 75 -5.99 -0.79 -25.75
N THR A 76 -5.00 -1.06 -26.60
CA THR A 76 -3.58 -0.73 -26.36
C THR A 76 -3.24 0.76 -26.38
N GLY A 77 -4.17 1.62 -26.81
CA GLY A 77 -4.01 3.08 -26.80
C GLY A 77 -4.80 3.78 -25.71
N LEU A 78 -5.45 3.03 -24.81
CA LEU A 78 -6.24 3.61 -23.73
C LEU A 78 -5.31 4.23 -22.68
N VAL A 79 -5.56 5.49 -22.33
CA VAL A 79 -4.77 6.28 -21.38
C VAL A 79 -5.53 6.50 -20.08
N ASP A 80 -6.82 6.79 -20.18
CA ASP A 80 -7.67 7.10 -19.03
C ASP A 80 -8.90 6.19 -18.99
N LEU A 81 -9.06 5.46 -17.88
CA LEU A 81 -10.20 4.58 -17.65
C LEU A 81 -10.92 4.96 -16.35
N THR A 82 -12.17 5.41 -16.48
CA THR A 82 -13.02 5.78 -15.35
C THR A 82 -14.15 4.80 -15.15
N LEU A 83 -14.10 4.01 -14.07
CA LEU A 83 -15.13 3.07 -13.62
C LEU A 83 -15.74 3.50 -12.27
N SER A 84 -15.55 4.76 -11.89
CA SER A 84 -16.05 5.38 -10.67
C SER A 84 -17.56 5.22 -10.46
N ARG A 85 -18.00 5.07 -9.20
CA ARG A 85 -19.44 5.02 -8.84
C ARG A 85 -20.20 3.94 -9.61
N ASN A 86 -19.66 2.73 -9.63
CA ASN A 86 -20.34 1.54 -10.13
C ASN A 86 -20.65 0.58 -8.97
N THR A 87 -21.09 -0.64 -9.28
CA THR A 87 -21.32 -1.70 -8.29
C THR A 87 -20.34 -2.86 -8.44
N ILE A 88 -19.12 -2.57 -8.92
CA ILE A 88 -18.15 -3.60 -9.28
C ILE A 88 -17.71 -4.32 -8.01
N SER A 89 -18.02 -5.62 -7.93
CA SER A 89 -17.63 -6.49 -6.82
C SER A 89 -16.53 -7.47 -7.20
N PHE A 90 -16.29 -7.68 -8.50
CA PHE A 90 -15.32 -8.65 -9.00
C PHE A 90 -14.66 -8.16 -10.30
N ILE A 91 -13.33 -8.30 -10.35
CA ILE A 91 -12.53 -8.06 -11.56
C ILE A 91 -11.81 -9.37 -11.87
N GLN A 92 -12.03 -9.90 -13.07
CA GLN A 92 -11.37 -11.12 -13.50
C GLN A 92 -9.85 -10.90 -13.62
N PRO A 93 -8.99 -11.86 -13.23
CA PRO A 93 -7.56 -11.82 -13.51
C PRO A 93 -7.24 -11.48 -14.96
N PHE A 94 -6.20 -10.69 -15.19
CA PHE A 94 -5.75 -10.25 -16.52
C PHE A 94 -6.77 -9.40 -17.29
N SER A 95 -7.77 -8.81 -16.62
CA SER A 95 -8.75 -7.95 -17.30
C SER A 95 -8.15 -6.68 -17.91
N PHE A 96 -7.01 -6.22 -17.40
CA PHE A 96 -6.32 -5.01 -17.84
C PHE A 96 -5.00 -5.30 -18.58
N VAL A 97 -4.76 -6.55 -18.98
CA VAL A 97 -3.44 -6.99 -19.48
C VAL A 97 -2.99 -6.27 -20.76
N ASP A 98 -3.94 -5.90 -21.64
CA ASP A 98 -3.65 -5.24 -22.91
C ASP A 98 -3.55 -3.70 -22.77
N LEU A 99 -3.77 -3.15 -21.57
CA LEU A 99 -3.84 -1.71 -21.30
C LEU A 99 -2.45 -1.11 -20.99
N GLU A 100 -1.48 -1.36 -21.85
CA GLU A 100 -0.08 -1.00 -21.62
C GLU A 100 0.15 0.52 -21.50
N THR A 101 -0.67 1.34 -22.18
CA THR A 101 -0.54 2.82 -22.16
C THR A 101 -1.34 3.50 -21.06
N LEU A 102 -2.07 2.74 -20.24
CA LEU A 102 -2.97 3.30 -19.25
C LEU A 102 -2.18 4.06 -18.19
N ARG A 103 -2.54 5.32 -17.95
CA ARG A 103 -1.93 6.20 -16.96
C ARG A 103 -2.83 6.40 -15.76
N SER A 104 -4.14 6.46 -15.96
CA SER A 104 -5.10 6.66 -14.87
C SER A 104 -6.18 5.59 -14.85
N LEU A 105 -6.34 4.95 -13.69
CA LEU A 105 -7.39 3.98 -13.41
C LEU A 105 -8.19 4.41 -12.20
N HIS A 106 -9.46 4.75 -12.43
CA HIS A 106 -10.41 5.09 -11.37
C HIS A 106 -11.39 3.94 -11.14
N LEU A 107 -11.30 3.33 -9.96
CA LEU A 107 -12.18 2.28 -9.46
C LEU A 107 -12.88 2.72 -8.16
N ASP A 108 -12.96 4.03 -7.92
CA ASP A 108 -13.54 4.59 -6.71
C ASP A 108 -15.05 4.34 -6.59
N SER A 109 -15.54 4.34 -5.35
CA SER A 109 -16.97 4.18 -5.06
C SER A 109 -17.56 2.90 -5.67
N ASN A 110 -16.87 1.77 -5.48
CA ASN A 110 -17.28 0.44 -5.94
C ASN A 110 -17.47 -0.52 -4.76
N ARG A 111 -17.54 -1.83 -5.01
CA ARG A 111 -17.80 -2.87 -4.01
C ARG A 111 -16.69 -3.92 -3.96
N LEU A 112 -15.46 -3.53 -4.31
CA LEU A 112 -14.33 -4.44 -4.31
C LEU A 112 -13.97 -4.83 -2.87
N THR A 113 -13.82 -6.13 -2.62
CA THR A 113 -13.50 -6.68 -1.28
C THR A 113 -12.05 -7.11 -1.13
N GLU A 114 -11.40 -7.45 -2.25
CA GLU A 114 -10.01 -7.88 -2.31
C GLU A 114 -9.37 -7.48 -3.64
N LEU A 115 -8.05 -7.29 -3.62
CA LEU A 115 -7.23 -7.06 -4.80
C LEU A 115 -6.26 -8.23 -4.99
N GLY A 116 -6.56 -9.11 -5.94
CA GLY A 116 -5.75 -10.28 -6.26
C GLY A 116 -4.45 -9.95 -6.99
N PRO A 117 -3.50 -10.91 -7.08
CA PRO A 117 -2.18 -10.69 -7.68
C PRO A 117 -2.24 -10.32 -9.17
N ASP A 118 -3.19 -10.89 -9.91
CA ASP A 118 -3.28 -10.76 -11.36
C ASP A 118 -4.31 -9.73 -11.83
N VAL A 119 -4.94 -8.99 -10.90
CA VAL A 119 -6.00 -8.03 -11.22
C VAL A 119 -5.44 -6.83 -11.98
N LEU A 120 -4.30 -6.29 -11.52
CA LEU A 120 -3.63 -5.11 -12.10
C LEU A 120 -2.46 -5.48 -13.03
N ARG A 121 -2.39 -6.74 -13.44
CA ARG A 121 -1.31 -7.23 -14.32
C ARG A 121 -1.36 -6.52 -15.68
N GLY A 122 -0.20 -6.11 -16.19
CA GLY A 122 -0.04 -5.46 -17.51
C GLY A 122 -0.10 -3.93 -17.50
N LEU A 123 -0.45 -3.31 -16.37
CA LEU A 123 -0.56 -1.85 -16.20
C LEU A 123 0.80 -1.17 -16.00
N VAL A 124 1.73 -1.40 -16.92
CA VAL A 124 3.15 -1.03 -16.78
C VAL A 124 3.41 0.48 -16.71
N ASN A 125 2.54 1.31 -17.28
CA ASN A 125 2.68 2.77 -17.30
C ASN A 125 1.69 3.51 -16.38
N LEU A 126 1.07 2.81 -15.44
CA LEU A 126 0.06 3.41 -14.57
C LEU A 126 0.69 4.40 -13.59
N GLN A 127 0.15 5.62 -13.56
CA GLN A 127 0.59 6.70 -12.70
C GLN A 127 -0.40 6.97 -11.57
N HIS A 128 -1.70 6.86 -11.85
CA HIS A 128 -2.76 7.16 -10.88
C HIS A 128 -3.65 5.93 -10.68
N LEU A 129 -3.69 5.41 -9.46
CA LEU A 129 -4.55 4.31 -9.06
C LEU A 129 -5.48 4.76 -7.93
N ILE A 130 -6.75 4.94 -8.27
CA ILE A 130 -7.77 5.47 -7.37
C ILE A 130 -8.76 4.35 -7.00
N LEU A 131 -8.68 3.87 -5.75
CA LEU A 131 -9.44 2.74 -5.21
C LEU A 131 -10.25 3.12 -3.97
N ASN A 132 -10.43 4.42 -3.71
CA ASN A 132 -11.13 4.88 -2.54
C ASN A 132 -12.62 4.53 -2.52
N ASN A 133 -13.23 4.55 -1.33
CA ASN A 133 -14.63 4.21 -1.13
C ASN A 133 -14.98 2.81 -1.69
N ASN A 134 -14.15 1.82 -1.35
CA ASN A 134 -14.41 0.41 -1.62
C ASN A 134 -14.55 -0.34 -0.28
N GLN A 135 -14.58 -1.67 -0.33
CA GLN A 135 -14.69 -2.53 0.85
C GLN A 135 -13.44 -3.42 0.99
N LEU A 136 -12.29 -2.97 0.50
CA LEU A 136 -11.08 -3.76 0.44
C LEU A 136 -10.62 -4.15 1.84
N THR A 137 -10.49 -5.45 2.07
CA THR A 137 -9.98 -6.00 3.33
C THR A 137 -8.56 -6.53 3.20
N ARG A 138 -8.16 -6.88 1.97
CA ARG A 138 -6.87 -7.52 1.64
C ARG A 138 -6.40 -7.09 0.25
N ILE A 139 -5.09 -6.92 0.14
CA ILE A 139 -4.37 -6.68 -1.11
C ILE A 139 -3.25 -7.72 -1.19
N SER A 140 -3.12 -8.43 -2.31
CA SER A 140 -2.04 -9.40 -2.53
C SER A 140 -0.68 -8.70 -2.53
N LYS A 141 0.37 -9.43 -2.17
CA LYS A 141 1.73 -8.86 -2.13
C LYS A 141 2.25 -8.52 -3.54
N GLU A 142 1.81 -9.29 -4.52
CA GLU A 142 2.20 -9.21 -5.92
C GLU A 142 1.28 -8.28 -6.73
N ALA A 143 0.21 -7.75 -6.11
CA ALA A 143 -0.80 -6.95 -6.82
C ALA A 143 -0.24 -5.64 -7.42
N PHE A 144 0.89 -5.15 -6.90
CA PHE A 144 1.52 -3.91 -7.33
C PHE A 144 2.83 -4.11 -8.10
N ASP A 145 3.25 -5.36 -8.38
CA ASP A 145 4.58 -5.66 -8.92
C ASP A 145 4.85 -4.97 -10.27
N ASP A 146 3.83 -4.82 -11.11
CA ASP A 146 3.96 -4.16 -12.42
C ASP A 146 3.92 -2.62 -12.33
N LEU A 147 3.49 -2.06 -11.18
CA LEU A 147 3.28 -0.62 -10.97
C LEU A 147 4.44 0.07 -10.24
N LEU A 148 5.40 -0.71 -9.71
CA LEU A 148 6.39 -0.24 -8.75
C LEU A 148 7.22 0.96 -9.24
N LEU A 149 7.49 1.04 -10.54
CA LEU A 149 8.37 2.07 -11.11
C LEU A 149 7.61 3.26 -11.69
N THR A 150 6.28 3.21 -11.78
CA THR A 150 5.49 4.19 -12.53
C THR A 150 4.43 4.89 -11.70
N LEU A 151 3.99 4.27 -10.61
CA LEU A 151 2.92 4.82 -9.78
C LEU A 151 3.36 6.12 -9.06
N GLU A 152 2.56 7.16 -9.24
CA GLU A 152 2.73 8.49 -8.64
C GLU A 152 1.69 8.75 -7.57
N ASP A 153 0.43 8.36 -7.79
CA ASP A 153 -0.66 8.57 -6.84
C ASP A 153 -1.40 7.27 -6.54
N LEU A 154 -1.44 6.92 -5.25
CA LEU A 154 -2.20 5.78 -4.73
C LEU A 154 -3.22 6.25 -3.70
N ASP A 155 -4.50 6.09 -4.04
CA ASP A 155 -5.61 6.38 -3.12
C ASP A 155 -6.33 5.08 -2.73
N LEU A 156 -6.17 4.68 -1.48
CA LEU A 156 -6.85 3.54 -0.85
C LEU A 156 -7.77 4.00 0.29
N SER A 157 -8.13 5.29 0.34
CA SER A 157 -8.95 5.87 1.40
C SER A 157 -10.33 5.23 1.51
N TYR A 158 -10.96 5.27 2.68
CA TYR A 158 -12.30 4.71 2.92
C TYR A 158 -12.41 3.24 2.48
N ASN A 159 -11.57 2.39 3.05
CA ASN A 159 -11.56 0.94 2.87
C ASN A 159 -11.49 0.23 4.24
N ASN A 160 -11.41 -1.11 4.24
CA ASN A 160 -11.35 -1.93 5.46
C ASN A 160 -9.96 -2.56 5.65
N LEU A 161 -8.90 -1.90 5.18
CA LEU A 161 -7.55 -2.46 5.15
C LEU A 161 -6.95 -2.48 6.56
N ARG A 162 -6.50 -3.66 7.00
CA ARG A 162 -5.73 -3.80 8.25
C ARG A 162 -4.23 -3.60 8.07
N GLY A 163 -3.77 -3.67 6.82
CA GLY A 163 -2.39 -3.49 6.39
C GLY A 163 -2.32 -3.59 4.87
N ILE A 164 -1.22 -3.09 4.32
CA ILE A 164 -0.93 -3.09 2.89
C ILE A 164 0.44 -3.74 2.65
N PRO A 165 0.78 -4.17 1.42
CA PRO A 165 2.10 -4.70 1.12
C PRO A 165 3.19 -3.62 1.19
N TRP A 166 3.66 -3.31 2.40
CA TRP A 166 4.66 -2.27 2.66
C TRP A 166 5.96 -2.44 1.86
N GLU A 167 6.38 -3.69 1.62
CA GLU A 167 7.55 -4.01 0.78
C GLU A 167 7.40 -3.59 -0.69
N ALA A 168 6.17 -3.55 -1.20
CA ALA A 168 5.88 -3.02 -2.53
C ALA A 168 5.90 -1.49 -2.51
N ILE A 169 5.22 -0.88 -1.53
CA ILE A 169 5.18 0.59 -1.36
C ILE A 169 6.59 1.19 -1.24
N ARG A 170 7.47 0.54 -0.47
CA ARG A 170 8.87 0.96 -0.31
C ARG A 170 9.62 1.10 -1.64
N LYS A 171 9.24 0.32 -2.66
CA LYS A 171 9.88 0.33 -3.98
C LYS A 171 9.29 1.37 -4.93
N MET A 172 8.22 2.07 -4.54
CA MET A 172 7.52 3.06 -5.37
C MET A 172 8.20 4.43 -5.35
N LEU A 173 9.40 4.51 -5.94
CA LEU A 173 10.24 5.72 -5.88
C LEU A 173 9.62 6.98 -6.52
N ASN A 174 8.61 6.80 -7.37
CA ASN A 174 7.88 7.89 -8.03
C ASN A 174 6.63 8.35 -7.28
N LEU A 175 6.32 7.75 -6.12
CA LEU A 175 5.11 8.06 -5.38
C LEU A 175 5.14 9.49 -4.81
N HIS A 176 4.17 10.30 -5.22
CA HIS A 176 3.91 11.66 -4.78
C HIS A 176 2.84 11.72 -3.69
N GLN A 177 1.78 10.92 -3.83
CA GLN A 177 0.67 10.89 -2.89
C GLN A 177 0.30 9.47 -2.49
N LEU A 178 0.19 9.27 -1.18
CA LEU A 178 -0.33 8.04 -0.57
C LEU A 178 -1.46 8.39 0.40
N SER A 179 -2.69 8.03 0.02
CA SER A 179 -3.88 8.27 0.84
C SER A 179 -4.38 6.95 1.41
N LEU A 180 -4.31 6.81 2.73
CA LEU A 180 -4.70 5.61 3.48
C LEU A 180 -5.73 5.95 4.56
N ASP A 181 -6.34 7.13 4.52
CA ASP A 181 -7.27 7.56 5.53
C ASP A 181 -8.54 6.69 5.58
N HIS A 182 -9.22 6.71 6.72
CA HIS A 182 -10.46 5.94 6.95
C HIS A 182 -10.28 4.45 6.63
N ASN A 183 -9.24 3.84 7.21
CA ASN A 183 -8.96 2.41 7.13
C ASN A 183 -8.81 1.80 8.53
N LEU A 184 -8.37 0.55 8.60
CA LEU A 184 -8.16 -0.19 9.85
C LEU A 184 -6.68 -0.51 10.09
N ILE A 185 -5.77 0.28 9.54
CA ILE A 185 -4.33 0.01 9.57
C ILE A 185 -3.83 0.19 10.99
N SER A 186 -3.21 -0.86 11.55
CA SER A 186 -2.71 -0.86 12.93
C SER A 186 -1.20 -0.66 13.06
N HIS A 187 -0.45 -0.89 11.98
CA HIS A 187 1.01 -0.82 11.98
C HIS A 187 1.54 -0.48 10.58
N ILE A 188 2.61 0.31 10.56
CA ILE A 188 3.40 0.66 9.37
C ILE A 188 4.80 0.06 9.56
N ALA A 189 5.30 -0.65 8.55
CA ALA A 189 6.62 -1.27 8.63
C ALA A 189 7.74 -0.21 8.70
N GLU A 190 8.74 -0.45 9.54
CA GLU A 190 9.90 0.44 9.65
C GLU A 190 10.66 0.51 8.33
N GLY A 191 11.08 1.72 7.95
CA GLY A 191 11.84 1.96 6.73
C GLY A 191 11.02 1.88 5.44
N THR A 192 9.68 1.91 5.53
CA THR A 192 8.81 1.97 4.34
C THR A 192 9.04 3.24 3.53
N PHE A 193 9.32 4.39 4.17
CA PHE A 193 9.32 5.69 3.50
C PHE A 193 10.73 6.27 3.23
N ILE A 194 11.80 5.58 3.67
CA ILE A 194 13.19 6.05 3.57
C ILE A 194 13.55 6.48 2.15
N ASP A 195 13.17 5.67 1.15
CA ASP A 195 13.56 5.86 -0.24
C ASP A 195 12.52 6.69 -1.05
N LEU A 196 11.43 7.15 -0.41
CA LEU A 196 10.32 7.86 -1.08
C LEU A 196 10.54 9.38 -1.09
N GLU A 197 11.62 9.82 -1.71
CA GLU A 197 12.04 11.23 -1.71
C GLU A 197 10.97 12.18 -2.31
N LYS A 198 10.22 11.71 -3.30
CA LYS A 198 9.20 12.52 -3.98
C LYS A 198 7.85 12.60 -3.26
N LEU A 199 7.65 11.83 -2.18
CA LEU A 199 6.38 11.80 -1.47
C LEU A 199 6.10 13.18 -0.85
N ALA A 200 4.98 13.77 -1.25
CA ALA A 200 4.54 15.10 -0.84
C ALA A 200 3.31 15.03 0.08
N ARG A 201 2.47 14.01 -0.06
CA ARG A 201 1.25 13.84 0.72
C ARG A 201 1.13 12.43 1.27
N LEU A 202 0.99 12.32 2.58
CA LEU A 202 0.71 11.08 3.29
C LEU A 202 -0.45 11.29 4.25
N ASP A 203 -1.60 10.70 3.93
CA ASP A 203 -2.78 10.76 4.79
C ASP A 203 -3.00 9.41 5.48
N LEU A 204 -2.95 9.42 6.80
CA LEU A 204 -3.16 8.29 7.71
C LEU A 204 -4.34 8.53 8.65
N THR A 205 -5.16 9.55 8.39
CA THR A 205 -6.28 9.96 9.25
C THR A 205 -7.26 8.81 9.48
N SER A 206 -7.87 8.74 10.66
CA SER A 206 -8.92 7.76 10.96
C SER A 206 -8.49 6.29 10.72
N ASN A 207 -7.32 5.91 11.26
CA ASN A 207 -6.82 4.54 11.24
C ASN A 207 -6.77 3.92 12.66
N ARG A 208 -6.08 2.79 12.82
CA ARG A 208 -5.88 2.10 14.10
C ARG A 208 -4.43 2.15 14.57
N LEU A 209 -3.67 3.15 14.12
CA LEU A 209 -2.26 3.31 14.44
C LEU A 209 -2.11 3.68 15.92
N GLN A 210 -1.28 2.92 16.62
CA GLN A 210 -0.86 3.26 17.98
C GLN A 210 0.41 4.10 17.96
N LYS A 211 1.26 3.91 16.96
CA LYS A 211 2.54 4.60 16.80
C LYS A 211 2.91 4.73 15.33
N LEU A 212 3.72 5.73 15.03
CA LEU A 212 4.39 5.87 13.74
C LEU A 212 5.88 5.54 13.91
N PRO A 213 6.48 4.76 12.99
CA PRO A 213 7.92 4.52 13.02
C PRO A 213 8.66 5.83 12.71
N PRO A 214 9.79 6.11 13.38
CA PRO A 214 10.62 7.26 13.01
C PRO A 214 11.18 7.05 11.60
N ASP A 215 11.01 8.07 10.75
CA ASP A 215 11.50 8.08 9.37
C ASP A 215 12.00 9.49 9.03
N PRO A 216 13.15 9.64 8.33
CA PRO A 216 13.69 10.94 7.96
C PRO A 216 12.72 11.83 7.19
N ILE A 217 11.78 11.23 6.43
CA ILE A 217 10.84 11.99 5.62
C ILE A 217 9.92 12.89 6.46
N PHE A 218 9.63 12.49 7.71
CA PHE A 218 8.74 13.25 8.59
C PHE A 218 9.35 14.58 9.06
N ALA A 219 10.67 14.72 9.02
CA ALA A 219 11.32 16.01 9.30
C ALA A 219 10.92 17.08 8.27
N ARG A 220 10.58 16.69 7.02
CA ARG A 220 10.11 17.59 5.96
C ARG A 220 8.69 18.12 6.19
N SER A 221 7.99 17.61 7.20
CA SER A 221 6.63 17.99 7.55
C SER A 221 6.54 19.14 8.56
N GLN A 222 7.69 19.63 9.03
CA GLN A 222 7.77 20.75 9.97
C GLN A 222 7.47 22.09 9.28
N ILE A 223 6.83 23.01 9.99
CA ILE A 223 6.50 24.37 9.52
C ILE A 223 7.78 25.14 9.13
N SER A 224 8.87 24.93 9.85
CA SER A 224 10.18 25.55 9.63
C SER A 224 10.98 24.95 8.45
N SER A 225 10.37 24.08 7.64
CA SER A 225 11.03 23.47 6.47
C SER A 225 11.19 24.49 5.33
N VAL A 226 12.34 25.18 5.30
CA VAL A 226 12.66 26.24 4.31
C VAL A 226 13.29 25.70 3.01
N LEU A 227 13.60 24.41 2.94
CA LEU A 227 14.38 23.79 1.85
C LEU A 227 13.50 22.95 0.91
N SER A 228 12.35 23.49 0.48
CA SER A 228 11.55 22.83 -0.55
C SER A 228 12.25 22.91 -1.91
N THR A 229 12.52 21.77 -2.53
CA THR A 229 12.99 21.69 -3.92
C THR A 229 12.00 20.87 -4.75
N PRO A 230 11.99 20.99 -6.09
CA PRO A 230 11.13 20.16 -6.95
C PRO A 230 11.35 18.64 -6.76
N PHE A 231 12.52 18.25 -6.25
CA PHE A 231 12.89 16.85 -6.00
C PHE A 231 12.61 16.39 -4.55
N ALA A 232 12.40 17.33 -3.63
CA ALA A 232 12.07 17.08 -2.23
C ALA A 232 11.02 18.10 -1.75
N PRO A 233 9.73 17.84 -2.01
CA PRO A 233 8.65 18.74 -1.61
C PRO A 233 8.44 18.77 -0.09
N VAL A 234 7.72 19.77 0.41
CA VAL A 234 7.22 19.76 1.79
C VAL A 234 6.26 18.59 1.97
N LEU A 235 6.38 17.85 3.07
CA LEU A 235 5.51 16.70 3.34
C LEU A 235 4.27 17.15 4.11
N SER A 236 3.10 17.05 3.49
CA SER A 236 1.81 17.10 4.17
C SER A 236 1.52 15.74 4.79
N LEU A 237 1.70 15.64 6.10
CA LEU A 237 1.37 14.45 6.89
C LEU A 237 0.08 14.70 7.67
N SER A 238 -0.86 13.76 7.63
CA SER A 238 -2.07 13.78 8.47
C SER A 238 -2.19 12.46 9.20
N PHE A 239 -2.32 12.47 10.53
CA PHE A 239 -2.45 11.24 11.35
C PHE A 239 -3.51 11.34 12.44
N GLY A 240 -4.42 12.32 12.35
CA GLY A 240 -5.54 12.49 13.27
C GLY A 240 -6.48 11.29 13.31
N GLY A 241 -7.30 11.19 14.35
CA GLY A 241 -8.28 10.09 14.49
C GLY A 241 -7.68 8.70 14.73
N ASN A 242 -6.38 8.61 15.07
CA ASN A 242 -5.72 7.35 15.43
C ASN A 242 -5.68 7.14 16.95
N PRO A 243 -5.80 5.89 17.45
CA PRO A 243 -5.70 5.57 18.87
C PRO A 243 -4.24 5.56 19.35
N LEU A 244 -3.61 6.73 19.37
CA LEU A 244 -2.19 6.87 19.67
C LEU A 244 -1.82 6.36 21.07
N HIS A 245 -0.71 5.63 21.16
CA HIS A 245 -0.06 5.22 22.39
C HIS A 245 1.08 6.18 22.70
N CYS A 246 0.80 7.17 23.54
CA CYS A 246 1.66 8.28 23.86
C CYS A 246 2.71 7.91 24.92
N ASN A 247 3.77 7.25 24.46
CA ASN A 247 4.95 6.92 25.25
C ASN A 247 6.23 7.47 24.58
N CYS A 248 7.40 7.09 25.09
CA CYS A 248 8.68 7.54 24.54
C CYS A 248 8.91 7.21 23.05
N GLU A 249 8.22 6.20 22.49
CA GLU A 249 8.42 5.76 21.09
C GLU A 249 7.89 6.78 20.08
N ILE A 250 6.93 7.63 20.47
CA ILE A 250 6.40 8.70 19.64
C ILE A 250 6.83 10.10 20.10
N LEU A 251 7.79 10.18 21.03
CA LEU A 251 8.37 11.45 21.49
C LEU A 251 9.05 12.21 20.34
N TRP A 252 9.65 11.51 19.38
CA TRP A 252 10.24 12.13 18.19
C TRP A 252 9.19 12.90 17.37
N LEU A 253 7.96 12.37 17.29
CA LEU A 253 6.84 12.98 16.57
C LEU A 253 6.35 14.22 17.33
N ARG A 254 6.29 14.14 18.66
CA ARG A 254 5.94 15.28 19.51
C ARG A 254 6.92 16.45 19.36
N ARG A 255 8.20 16.18 19.09
CA ARG A 255 9.23 17.22 18.91
C ARG A 255 9.17 17.95 17.57
N LEU A 256 8.30 17.54 16.64
CA LEU A 256 8.10 18.25 15.39
C LEU A 256 7.27 19.54 15.63
N GLU A 257 7.64 20.63 14.95
CA GLU A 257 6.85 21.85 14.90
C GLU A 257 5.78 21.73 13.81
N ARG A 258 4.54 21.41 14.20
CA ARG A 258 3.41 21.17 13.30
C ARG A 258 2.16 21.89 13.76
N GLU A 259 1.22 22.08 12.84
CA GLU A 259 -0.14 22.54 13.16
C GLU A 259 -0.90 21.46 13.95
N ASP A 260 -1.84 21.90 14.78
CA ASP A 260 -2.65 21.03 15.62
C ASP A 260 -3.88 20.54 14.85
N ASP A 261 -3.90 19.25 14.51
CA ASP A 261 -5.00 18.57 13.83
C ASP A 261 -5.89 17.79 14.83
N MET A 262 -5.89 18.20 16.10
CA MET A 262 -6.68 17.62 17.20
C MET A 262 -6.38 16.14 17.46
N GLU A 263 -5.13 15.72 17.25
CA GLU A 263 -4.69 14.35 17.51
C GLU A 263 -4.80 14.05 19.01
N THR A 264 -5.24 12.84 19.36
CA THR A 264 -5.60 12.51 20.75
C THR A 264 -4.90 11.23 21.19
N CYS A 265 -4.34 11.24 22.39
CA CYS A 265 -3.77 10.07 23.03
C CYS A 265 -4.87 9.11 23.51
N ALA A 266 -4.81 7.85 23.09
CA ALA A 266 -5.72 6.80 23.57
C ALA A 266 -5.15 6.03 24.78
N SER A 267 -3.83 5.95 24.87
CA SER A 267 -3.09 5.29 25.96
C SER A 267 -1.74 6.01 26.17
N PRO A 268 -1.05 5.83 27.32
CA PRO A 268 -1.47 5.10 28.53
C PRO A 268 -2.68 5.76 29.24
N PRO A 269 -3.32 5.10 30.23
CA PRO A 269 -4.51 5.62 30.92
C PRO A 269 -4.35 7.02 31.50
N SER A 270 -3.14 7.43 31.90
CA SER A 270 -2.81 8.77 32.40
C SER A 270 -2.93 9.87 31.34
N LEU A 271 -2.71 9.54 30.06
CA LEU A 271 -2.75 10.48 28.94
C LEU A 271 -4.01 10.32 28.06
N LYS A 272 -4.86 9.34 28.39
CA LYS A 272 -6.06 9.03 27.61
C LYS A 272 -6.99 10.24 27.50
N GLY A 273 -7.37 10.59 26.28
CA GLY A 273 -8.27 11.70 25.96
C GLY A 273 -7.61 13.07 25.92
N ARG A 274 -6.30 13.18 26.20
CA ARG A 274 -5.56 14.43 26.05
C ARG A 274 -5.14 14.62 24.60
N TYR A 275 -5.16 15.87 24.15
CA TYR A 275 -4.63 16.27 22.85
C TYR A 275 -3.11 16.11 22.83
N PHE A 276 -2.61 15.45 21.79
CA PHE A 276 -1.22 15.00 21.62
C PHE A 276 -0.22 16.15 21.77
N TRP A 277 -0.46 17.28 21.10
CA TRP A 277 0.43 18.45 21.13
C TRP A 277 0.44 19.20 22.46
N TYR A 278 -0.60 19.05 23.29
CA TYR A 278 -0.70 19.67 24.62
C TYR A 278 -0.11 18.81 25.75
N VAL A 279 0.28 17.57 25.46
CA VAL A 279 1.04 16.74 26.39
C VAL A 279 2.49 17.22 26.42
N ARG A 280 3.07 17.40 27.62
CA ARG A 280 4.47 17.82 27.77
C ARG A 280 5.39 16.66 27.40
N GLU A 281 6.57 16.99 26.85
CA GLU A 281 7.56 15.98 26.45
C GLU A 281 7.95 15.03 27.60
N GLU A 282 8.03 15.55 28.83
CA GLU A 282 8.38 14.77 30.04
C GLU A 282 7.36 13.67 30.37
N GLU A 283 6.12 13.80 29.89
CA GLU A 283 5.04 12.83 30.17
C GLU A 283 5.09 11.62 29.22
N PHE A 284 5.86 11.69 28.12
CA PHE A 284 6.07 10.58 27.18
C PHE A 284 7.13 9.60 27.71
N VAL A 285 6.76 8.83 28.72
CA VAL A 285 7.65 7.88 29.42
C VAL A 285 7.46 6.45 28.87
N CYS A 286 8.55 5.67 28.80
CA CYS A 286 8.49 4.22 28.65
C CYS A 286 9.07 3.55 29.90
N GLU A 287 8.40 2.51 30.39
CA GLU A 287 8.93 1.66 31.45
C GLU A 287 9.81 0.54 30.85
N PRO A 288 10.92 0.16 31.50
CA PRO A 288 11.78 -0.91 31.02
C PRO A 288 11.17 -2.30 31.28
N PRO A 289 11.29 -3.26 30.33
CA PRO A 289 10.69 -4.58 30.44
C PRO A 289 11.05 -5.34 31.71
N LEU A 290 10.04 -5.68 32.53
CA LEU A 290 10.25 -6.48 33.73
C LEU A 290 10.15 -7.99 33.41
N ILE A 291 11.23 -8.74 33.69
CA ILE A 291 11.25 -10.20 33.58
C ILE A 291 10.47 -10.79 34.75
N THR A 292 9.19 -11.12 34.51
CA THR A 292 8.30 -11.65 35.56
C THR A 292 8.56 -13.14 35.87
N GLN A 293 9.04 -13.91 34.90
CA GLN A 293 9.38 -15.34 35.09
C GLN A 293 10.58 -15.74 34.26
N HIS A 294 11.52 -16.49 34.85
CA HIS A 294 12.62 -17.13 34.13
C HIS A 294 13.05 -18.43 34.81
N THR A 295 13.54 -19.40 34.04
CA THR A 295 14.11 -20.64 34.54
C THR A 295 15.56 -20.43 34.99
N HIS A 296 15.82 -20.45 36.30
CA HIS A 296 17.13 -20.13 36.89
C HIS A 296 18.24 -21.16 36.62
N LYS A 297 17.91 -22.47 36.57
CA LYS A 297 18.89 -23.54 36.33
C LYS A 297 18.17 -24.76 35.78
N LEU A 298 18.62 -25.26 34.62
CA LEU A 298 18.04 -26.42 33.96
C LEU A 298 19.18 -27.40 33.64
N LEU A 299 19.15 -28.58 34.25
CA LEU A 299 20.10 -29.67 34.03
C LEU A 299 19.35 -30.81 33.36
N VAL A 300 19.80 -31.19 32.16
CA VAL A 300 19.15 -32.21 31.33
C VAL A 300 20.23 -33.16 30.82
N LEU A 301 19.96 -34.45 30.86
CA LEU A 301 20.88 -35.48 30.37
C LEU A 301 20.89 -35.48 28.83
N GLU A 302 22.01 -35.92 28.25
CA GLU A 302 22.19 -35.98 26.80
C GLU A 302 21.09 -36.85 26.16
N GLY A 303 20.36 -36.29 25.19
CA GLY A 303 19.23 -36.94 24.51
C GLY A 303 17.83 -36.63 25.06
N GLN A 304 17.71 -35.88 26.17
CA GLN A 304 16.41 -35.46 26.71
C GLN A 304 16.01 -34.04 26.26
N THR A 305 14.71 -33.78 26.13
CA THR A 305 14.18 -32.46 25.74
C THR A 305 14.19 -31.50 26.91
N ALA A 306 14.97 -30.43 26.80
CA ALA A 306 14.99 -29.29 27.73
C ALA A 306 13.97 -28.21 27.30
N SER A 307 13.19 -27.65 28.24
CA SER A 307 12.30 -26.52 27.97
C SER A 307 12.57 -25.39 28.97
N LEU A 308 13.03 -24.25 28.45
CA LEU A 308 13.22 -23.02 29.20
C LEU A 308 11.94 -22.17 29.06
N ARG A 309 11.45 -21.63 30.17
CA ARG A 309 10.29 -20.72 30.17
C ARG A 309 10.74 -19.35 30.63
N TYR A 310 10.44 -18.33 29.83
CA TYR A 310 10.52 -16.95 30.22
C TYR A 310 9.17 -16.29 29.98
N ARG A 311 8.74 -15.43 30.90
CA ARG A 311 7.53 -14.61 30.75
C ARG A 311 7.93 -13.16 30.97
N LEU A 312 7.93 -12.43 29.87
CA LEU A 312 8.02 -10.98 29.88
C LEU A 312 6.60 -10.42 29.99
N ASN A 313 6.45 -9.26 30.62
CA ASN A 313 5.15 -8.59 30.64
C ASN A 313 4.73 -8.24 29.19
N PRO A 314 3.50 -8.56 28.73
CA PRO A 314 3.13 -8.47 27.31
C PRO A 314 3.15 -7.04 26.73
N GLU A 315 3.05 -6.01 27.57
CA GLU A 315 3.12 -4.61 27.14
C GLU A 315 4.51 -4.18 26.65
N GLU A 316 5.55 -5.01 26.84
CA GLU A 316 6.95 -4.59 26.68
C GLU A 316 7.77 -5.51 25.75
N LEU A 317 7.10 -6.37 24.96
CA LEU A 317 7.75 -7.41 24.14
C LEU A 317 8.34 -6.90 22.80
N TRP A 318 7.92 -5.72 22.33
CA TRP A 318 8.32 -5.22 21.00
C TRP A 318 9.74 -4.65 20.92
N GLN A 319 10.27 -4.08 22.02
CA GLN A 319 11.60 -3.44 22.01
C GLN A 319 12.74 -4.44 21.77
N ARG A 320 12.69 -5.64 22.37
CA ARG A 320 13.82 -6.59 22.29
C ARG A 320 13.86 -7.45 21.03
N LEU A 321 12.76 -7.60 20.29
CA LEU A 321 12.79 -8.32 19.01
C LEU A 321 13.42 -7.49 17.87
N GLN A 322 13.30 -6.16 17.92
CA GLN A 322 13.86 -5.27 16.90
C GLN A 322 15.37 -5.01 17.11
N ASP A 323 15.82 -4.85 18.36
CA ASP A 323 17.26 -4.67 18.65
C ASP A 323 18.10 -5.93 18.40
N ALA A 324 17.53 -7.12 18.62
CA ALA A 324 18.20 -8.39 18.31
C ALA A 324 18.45 -8.60 16.80
N SER A 325 17.65 -7.96 15.94
CA SER A 325 17.83 -8.00 14.48
C SER A 325 18.88 -7.01 13.97
N ARG A 326 19.14 -5.92 14.69
CA ARG A 326 20.06 -4.85 14.25
C ARG A 326 21.54 -5.13 14.58
N ASN A 327 21.81 -6.00 15.56
CA ASN A 327 23.15 -6.25 16.10
C ASN A 327 23.75 -7.62 15.72
N LEU A 328 23.36 -8.26 14.60
CA LEU A 328 24.15 -9.37 14.05
C LEU A 328 25.34 -8.82 13.23
N PRO A 329 26.60 -8.93 13.69
CA PRO A 329 27.74 -8.61 12.85
C PRO A 329 27.85 -9.60 11.68
N ALA A 330 27.98 -9.06 10.46
CA ALA A 330 28.12 -9.79 9.20
C ALA A 330 29.43 -10.59 9.03
N LYS A 331 30.14 -10.92 10.10
CA LYS A 331 31.35 -11.76 10.09
C LYS A 331 31.43 -12.56 11.38
N LEU A 332 31.01 -13.83 11.35
CA LEU A 332 31.61 -14.86 12.19
C LEU A 332 32.37 -15.84 11.28
N PRO A 333 33.67 -16.10 11.53
CA PRO A 333 34.53 -16.87 10.64
C PRO A 333 34.19 -18.37 10.62
N GLU A 334 34.38 -18.94 9.43
CA GLU A 334 34.21 -20.31 8.90
C GLU A 334 34.67 -21.54 9.73
N LYS A 335 34.95 -21.45 11.04
CA LYS A 335 35.60 -22.56 11.77
C LYS A 335 34.73 -23.47 12.64
N LEU A 336 33.41 -23.38 12.60
CA LEU A 336 32.53 -24.23 13.44
C LEU A 336 31.52 -25.10 12.66
N CYS A 337 31.65 -25.20 11.33
CA CYS A 337 30.80 -26.06 10.52
C CYS A 337 31.56 -27.27 9.98
N ALA A 338 31.66 -28.35 10.79
CA ALA A 338 31.98 -29.67 10.27
C ALA A 338 31.02 -30.71 10.88
N ARG A 339 29.88 -30.91 10.17
CA ARG A 339 28.96 -32.09 10.12
C ARG A 339 27.48 -31.75 10.35
N ALA A 340 26.78 -31.51 9.23
CA ALA A 340 25.45 -31.98 8.79
C ALA A 340 24.18 -31.85 9.71
N PRO A 341 22.95 -32.01 9.17
CA PRO A 341 22.34 -31.36 8.00
C PRO A 341 20.96 -30.71 8.30
N ARG A 342 20.59 -29.72 7.48
CA ARG A 342 19.23 -29.23 7.11
C ARG A 342 18.05 -29.49 8.08
N ALA A 343 17.56 -28.42 8.73
CA ALA A 343 16.13 -28.29 9.06
C ALA A 343 15.71 -26.81 9.18
N LYS A 344 14.81 -26.38 8.28
CA LYS A 344 14.01 -25.14 8.38
C LYS A 344 13.13 -25.23 9.63
N ALA A 345 13.08 -24.18 10.46
CA ALA A 345 12.10 -24.07 11.53
C ALA A 345 11.32 -22.76 11.39
N ALA A 346 10.00 -22.91 11.21
CA ALA A 346 9.03 -21.84 11.12
C ALA A 346 8.74 -21.24 12.51
N LEU A 347 8.68 -19.91 12.58
CA LEU A 347 8.16 -19.21 13.76
C LEU A 347 6.63 -19.28 13.76
N ASN A 348 6.05 -19.95 14.76
CA ASN A 348 4.66 -19.79 15.14
C ASN A 348 4.62 -19.29 16.58
N ALA A 349 4.42 -17.98 16.74
CA ALA A 349 4.19 -17.34 18.02
C ALA A 349 2.71 -17.47 18.39
N LYS A 350 2.38 -18.45 19.24
CA LYS A 350 1.20 -18.34 20.12
C LYS A 350 1.23 -19.22 21.38
N ASP A 351 2.15 -20.16 21.49
CA ASP A 351 2.53 -20.77 22.77
C ASP A 351 4.01 -21.14 22.67
N GLY A 352 4.83 -20.61 23.59
CA GLY A 352 6.29 -20.71 23.54
C GLY A 352 6.81 -22.10 23.89
N HIS A 353 6.66 -23.07 22.98
CA HIS A 353 7.41 -24.31 22.98
C HIS A 353 8.45 -24.30 21.86
N THR A 354 9.63 -23.76 22.14
CA THR A 354 10.80 -23.88 21.25
C THR A 354 11.56 -25.17 21.56
N LYS A 355 11.51 -26.15 20.66
CA LYS A 355 12.49 -27.26 20.61
C LYS A 355 13.81 -26.70 20.07
N CYS A 356 14.80 -26.47 20.94
CA CYS A 356 16.14 -26.09 20.51
C CYS A 356 17.00 -27.35 20.31
N SER A 357 17.43 -27.59 19.07
CA SER A 357 18.64 -28.37 18.80
C SER A 357 19.83 -27.42 18.77
N ASN A 358 20.87 -27.78 19.53
CA ASN A 358 22.17 -27.15 19.74
C ASN A 358 22.55 -26.00 18.79
N ASN A 359 22.26 -24.76 19.18
CA ASN A 359 23.06 -23.57 18.82
C ASN A 359 22.64 -22.27 19.55
N LEU A 360 21.65 -22.28 20.45
CA LEU A 360 21.23 -21.08 21.18
C LEU A 360 22.00 -20.79 22.48
N THR A 361 22.91 -21.67 22.88
CA THR A 361 23.64 -21.52 24.16
C THR A 361 24.61 -20.33 24.16
N GLY A 362 25.13 -19.92 22.99
CA GLY A 362 26.04 -18.78 22.87
C GLY A 362 25.36 -17.40 22.92
N LEU A 363 24.13 -17.28 22.40
CA LEU A 363 23.40 -16.00 22.34
C LEU A 363 22.85 -15.58 23.70
N LEU A 364 22.50 -16.54 24.57
CA LEU A 364 22.01 -16.26 25.92
C LEU A 364 23.12 -15.82 26.89
N GLN A 365 24.39 -16.17 26.65
CA GLN A 365 25.51 -15.75 27.49
C GLN A 365 25.96 -14.31 27.24
N LEU A 366 25.67 -13.75 26.06
CA LEU A 366 25.97 -12.35 25.70
C LEU A 366 24.94 -11.35 26.25
N MET A 367 23.71 -11.79 26.54
CA MET A 367 22.66 -10.92 27.10
C MET A 367 22.66 -10.84 28.63
N ALA A 368 23.60 -11.53 29.30
CA ALA A 368 23.74 -11.58 30.75
C ALA A 368 25.00 -10.85 31.27
N LYS A 369 25.62 -9.99 30.46
CA LYS A 369 26.66 -9.05 30.87
C LYS A 369 26.29 -7.63 30.50
#